data_AF-A0AAD1N0G5-F1
#
_entry.id   AF-A0AAD1N0G5-F1
#
_cell.length_a   1.000
_cell.length_b   1.000
_cell.length_c   1.000
_cell.angle_alpha   90.00
_cell.angle_beta   90.00
_cell.angle_gamma   90.00
#
_symmetry.space_group_name_H-M   'P 1'
#
loop_
_entity.id
_entity.type
_entity.pdbx_description
1 polymer ?
#
loop_
_entity_poly.entity_id
_entity_poly.type
_entity_poly.pdbx_seq_one_letter_code
_entity_poly.pdbx_strand_id
1 'polypeptide(L)'
;MPRDRAGSFEPQIVQKRQRRLTDVDEVVLSLYARGLTTGEISAHFADIYGASVSKDTISRITDRVVEEMTVWHTGPLERVYAAVFIDALHVKIRDGQVGPRPIYAAIGVDLAGHRDVLGMWAGEGEGEGESAKYWLAVLTELKNRGVADIFFLVCDGLKGLPQSVGAVFPDTVVQTCVIHLIRGTFRYAGRQHRDAIAKALRPIYTAVNAEAAAAALDAFESRVG
;
A
#
# COMPACT_ATOMS: atom_id res chain seq x y z
N MET A 1 -27.92 -36.24 6.56
CA MET A 1 -26.83 -36.92 5.82
C MET A 1 -26.84 -38.39 6.22
N PRO A 2 -27.10 -39.31 5.27
CA PRO A 2 -26.98 -40.74 5.50
C PRO A 2 -25.57 -41.09 6.01
N ARG A 3 -25.46 -42.07 6.91
CA ARG A 3 -24.19 -42.57 7.45
C ARG A 3 -24.18 -44.09 7.38
N ASP A 4 -23.04 -44.67 7.04
CA ASP A 4 -22.82 -46.10 7.15
C ASP A 4 -22.56 -46.51 8.60
N ARG A 5 -22.78 -47.79 8.90
CA ARG A 5 -22.64 -48.33 10.26
C ARG A 5 -21.21 -48.26 10.79
N ALA A 6 -20.21 -48.30 9.91
CA ALA A 6 -18.79 -48.22 10.26
C ALA A 6 -18.24 -46.78 10.30
N GLY A 7 -19.05 -45.78 9.89
CA GLY A 7 -18.61 -44.38 9.81
C GLY A 7 -17.55 -44.11 8.75
N SER A 8 -17.31 -45.04 7.83
CA SER A 8 -16.29 -45.00 6.78
C SER A 8 -16.72 -44.17 5.56
N PHE A 9 -18.02 -43.96 5.36
CA PHE A 9 -18.55 -43.27 4.17
C PHE A 9 -18.11 -41.81 4.12
N GLU A 10 -17.44 -41.39 3.05
CA GLU A 10 -17.06 -39.99 2.81
C GLU A 10 -17.99 -39.35 1.76
N PRO A 11 -18.93 -38.48 2.20
CA PRO A 11 -19.84 -37.82 1.28
C PRO A 11 -19.08 -36.88 0.34
N GLN A 12 -19.28 -37.08 -0.97
CA GLN A 12 -18.56 -36.36 -2.03
C GLN A 12 -19.11 -34.93 -2.26
N ILE A 13 -20.42 -34.74 -2.09
CA ILE A 13 -21.10 -33.45 -2.39
C ILE A 13 -21.02 -32.47 -1.20
N VAL A 14 -21.12 -32.97 0.03
CA VAL A 14 -20.96 -32.17 1.25
C VAL A 14 -20.08 -32.97 2.19
N GLN A 15 -18.82 -32.57 2.34
CA GLN A 15 -17.85 -33.30 3.13
C GLN A 15 -18.29 -33.42 4.60
N LYS A 16 -17.74 -34.41 5.31
CA LYS A 16 -18.00 -34.59 6.74
C LYS A 16 -17.67 -33.29 7.48
N ARG A 17 -18.64 -32.77 8.25
CA ARG A 17 -18.54 -31.52 9.03
C ARG A 17 -18.49 -30.24 8.18
N GLN A 18 -18.60 -30.35 6.85
CA GLN A 18 -18.80 -29.20 5.97
C GLN A 18 -20.21 -28.65 6.21
N ARG A 19 -20.28 -27.44 6.76
CA ARG A 19 -21.53 -26.73 7.03
C ARG A 19 -21.83 -25.63 6.00
N ARG A 20 -20.91 -25.38 5.06
CA ARG A 20 -20.98 -24.27 4.08
C ARG A 20 -20.45 -24.69 2.72
N LEU A 21 -21.03 -24.12 1.67
CA LEU A 21 -20.50 -24.16 0.31
C LEU A 21 -19.37 -23.13 0.19
N THR A 22 -18.32 -23.45 -0.56
CA THR A 22 -17.12 -22.61 -0.77
C THR A 22 -17.43 -21.23 -1.34
N ASP A 23 -18.52 -21.10 -2.11
CA ASP A 23 -18.94 -19.87 -2.77
C ASP A 23 -19.25 -18.72 -1.78
N VAL A 24 -19.64 -19.05 -0.54
CA VAL A 24 -19.89 -18.06 0.51
C VAL A 24 -18.60 -17.36 0.92
N ASP A 25 -17.49 -18.08 0.98
CA ASP A 25 -16.21 -17.54 1.42
C ASP A 25 -15.68 -16.54 0.39
N GLU A 26 -15.77 -16.87 -0.91
CA GLU A 26 -15.38 -15.96 -1.99
C GLU A 26 -16.19 -14.66 -1.97
N VAL A 27 -17.51 -14.74 -1.74
CA VAL A 27 -18.37 -13.56 -1.62
C VAL A 27 -17.98 -12.73 -0.39
N VAL A 28 -17.73 -13.37 0.75
CA VAL A 28 -17.26 -12.66 1.96
C VAL A 28 -15.95 -11.92 1.69
N LEU A 29 -14.96 -12.59 1.09
CA LEU A 29 -13.66 -11.98 0.74
C LEU A 29 -13.83 -10.82 -0.24
N SER A 30 -14.68 -10.99 -1.26
CA SER A 30 -14.96 -9.96 -2.26
C SER A 30 -15.64 -8.72 -1.66
N LEU A 31 -16.55 -8.89 -0.70
CA LEU A 31 -17.19 -7.78 0.00
C LEU A 31 -16.23 -7.08 0.96
N TYR A 32 -15.41 -7.85 1.68
CA TYR A 32 -14.39 -7.30 2.57
C TYR A 32 -13.34 -6.48 1.79
N ALA A 33 -12.86 -7.00 0.65
CA ALA A 33 -11.94 -6.29 -0.23
C ALA A 33 -12.52 -4.99 -0.82
N ARG A 34 -13.85 -4.88 -0.91
CA ARG A 34 -14.55 -3.63 -1.30
C ARG A 34 -14.74 -2.65 -0.13
N GLY A 35 -14.27 -2.99 1.06
CA GLY A 35 -14.27 -2.10 2.23
C GLY A 35 -15.48 -2.23 3.15
N LEU A 36 -16.32 -3.27 2.99
CA LEU A 36 -17.42 -3.51 3.92
C LEU A 36 -16.90 -4.05 5.25
N THR A 37 -17.45 -3.53 6.34
CA THR A 37 -17.21 -4.05 7.70
C THR A 37 -17.83 -5.43 7.87
N THR A 38 -17.33 -6.21 8.84
CA THR A 38 -17.89 -7.54 9.16
C THR A 38 -19.38 -7.48 9.54
N GLY A 39 -19.86 -6.34 10.07
CA GLY A 39 -21.27 -6.12 10.34
C GLY A 39 -22.10 -5.89 9.07
N GLU A 40 -21.61 -5.08 8.14
CA GLU A 40 -22.29 -4.84 6.86
C GLU A 40 -22.33 -6.10 6.00
N ILE A 41 -21.26 -6.89 5.99
CA ILE A 41 -21.24 -8.19 5.29
C ILE A 41 -22.28 -9.13 5.92
N SER A 42 -22.34 -9.21 7.26
CA SER A 42 -23.33 -10.04 7.96
C SER A 42 -24.77 -9.63 7.62
N ALA A 43 -25.07 -8.32 7.60
CA ALA A 43 -26.37 -7.79 7.17
C ALA A 43 -26.67 -8.13 5.70
N HIS A 44 -25.69 -7.96 4.81
CA HIS A 44 -25.84 -8.29 3.38
C HIS A 44 -26.22 -9.76 3.14
N PHE A 45 -25.64 -10.68 3.91
CA PHE A 45 -26.00 -12.10 3.83
C PHE A 45 -27.42 -12.39 4.31
N ALA A 46 -27.88 -11.68 5.34
CA ALA A 46 -29.25 -11.80 5.83
C ALA A 46 -30.26 -11.28 4.80
N ASP A 47 -29.99 -10.11 4.21
CA ASP A 47 -30.93 -9.41 3.34
C ASP A 47 -31.06 -10.05 1.95
N ILE A 48 -29.94 -10.44 1.34
CA ILE A 48 -29.92 -10.94 -0.06
C ILE A 48 -30.10 -12.45 -0.14
N TYR A 49 -29.48 -13.19 0.78
CA TYR A 49 -29.39 -14.65 0.70
C TYR A 49 -30.24 -15.36 1.76
N GLY A 50 -30.92 -14.61 2.65
CA GLY A 50 -31.66 -15.19 3.78
C GLY A 50 -30.77 -16.00 4.72
N ALA A 51 -29.45 -15.79 4.68
CA ALA A 51 -28.45 -16.61 5.34
C ALA A 51 -27.86 -15.87 6.55
N SER A 52 -27.81 -16.53 7.70
CA SER A 52 -27.16 -15.97 8.88
C SER A 52 -25.67 -16.31 8.88
N VAL A 53 -24.83 -15.28 8.67
CA VAL A 53 -23.38 -15.37 8.82
C VAL A 53 -22.94 -14.44 9.93
N SER A 54 -22.34 -14.99 11.00
CA SER A 54 -21.84 -14.19 12.12
C SER A 54 -20.58 -13.41 11.75
N LYS A 55 -20.35 -12.27 12.43
CA LYS A 55 -19.12 -11.47 12.33
C LYS A 55 -17.86 -12.31 12.58
N ASP A 56 -17.88 -13.17 13.60
CA ASP A 56 -16.75 -14.08 13.90
C ASP A 56 -16.47 -15.07 12.78
N THR A 57 -17.50 -15.48 12.04
CA THR A 57 -17.26 -16.36 10.89
C THR A 57 -16.68 -15.59 9.72
N ILE A 58 -17.12 -14.35 9.49
CA ILE A 58 -16.51 -13.47 8.49
C ILE A 58 -15.03 -13.24 8.82
N SER A 59 -14.70 -12.93 10.07
CA SER A 59 -13.31 -12.75 10.51
C SER A 59 -12.46 -13.99 10.23
N ARG A 60 -12.94 -15.19 10.58
CA ARG A 60 -12.21 -16.44 10.27
C ARG A 60 -12.04 -16.70 8.79
N ILE A 61 -12.99 -16.28 7.95
CA ILE A 61 -12.86 -16.39 6.49
C ILE A 61 -11.78 -15.43 5.99
N THR A 62 -11.79 -14.19 6.46
CA THR A 62 -10.78 -13.19 6.07
C THR A 62 -9.38 -13.56 6.57
N ASP A 63 -9.26 -14.25 7.72
CA ASP A 63 -7.99 -14.71 8.26
C ASP A 63 -7.28 -15.71 7.33
N ARG A 64 -8.02 -16.42 6.47
CA ARG A 64 -7.42 -17.34 5.49
C ARG A 64 -6.51 -16.64 4.48
N VAL A 65 -6.78 -15.37 4.19
CA VAL A 65 -5.98 -14.56 3.26
C VAL A 65 -4.67 -14.10 3.91
N VAL A 66 -4.52 -14.20 5.24
CA VAL A 66 -3.28 -13.82 5.94
C VAL A 66 -2.11 -14.71 5.53
N GLU A 67 -2.35 -16.00 5.29
CA GLU A 67 -1.34 -16.92 4.77
C GLU A 67 -0.92 -16.52 3.35
N GLU A 68 -1.88 -16.27 2.47
CA GLU A 68 -1.62 -15.80 1.09
C GLU A 68 -0.90 -14.44 1.07
N MET A 69 -1.26 -13.53 1.97
CA MET A 69 -0.59 -12.24 2.15
C MET A 69 0.87 -12.43 2.56
N THR A 70 1.16 -13.40 3.43
CA THR A 70 2.54 -13.70 3.86
C THR A 70 3.37 -14.25 2.69
N VAL A 71 2.77 -15.13 1.89
CA VAL A 71 3.42 -15.66 0.67
C VAL A 71 3.69 -14.53 -0.33
N TRP A 72 2.70 -13.66 -0.56
CA TRP A 72 2.87 -12.50 -1.45
C TRP A 72 3.95 -11.53 -0.94
N HIS A 73 3.93 -11.22 0.36
CA HIS A 73 4.86 -10.28 0.99
C HIS A 73 6.32 -10.78 0.93
N THR A 74 6.53 -12.10 0.95
CA THR A 74 7.87 -12.71 0.87
C THR A 74 8.25 -13.20 -0.53
N GLY A 75 7.36 -13.03 -1.51
CA GLY A 75 7.54 -13.50 -2.88
C GLY A 75 8.75 -12.85 -3.58
N PRO A 76 9.36 -13.55 -4.55
CA PRO A 76 10.49 -13.02 -5.30
C PRO A 76 10.08 -11.78 -6.11
N LEU A 77 11.01 -10.84 -6.22
CA LEU A 77 10.85 -9.60 -6.97
C LEU A 77 11.73 -9.59 -8.22
N GLU A 78 11.37 -8.75 -9.19
CA GLU A 78 12.22 -8.48 -10.35
C GLU A 78 13.60 -7.95 -9.96
N ARG A 79 14.59 -8.27 -10.79
CA ARG A 79 15.98 -7.94 -10.50
C ARG A 79 16.26 -6.45 -10.60
N VAL A 80 15.61 -5.74 -11.52
CA VAL A 80 15.87 -4.31 -11.78
C VAL A 80 14.56 -3.57 -11.95
N TYR A 81 14.45 -2.42 -11.27
CA TYR A 81 13.32 -1.50 -11.41
C TYR A 81 13.79 -0.16 -11.99
N ALA A 82 13.01 0.36 -12.95
CA ALA A 82 13.23 1.70 -13.49
C ALA A 82 12.96 2.77 -12.41
N ALA A 83 11.89 2.59 -11.63
CA ALA A 83 11.59 3.47 -10.51
C ALA A 83 10.91 2.71 -9.36
N VAL A 84 11.14 3.14 -8.13
CA VAL A 84 10.38 2.71 -6.95
C VAL A 84 9.86 3.93 -6.22
N PHE A 85 8.55 3.99 -6.03
CA PHE A 85 7.87 5.04 -5.28
C PHE A 85 7.61 4.55 -3.85
N ILE A 86 8.02 5.33 -2.85
CA ILE A 86 7.70 5.07 -1.44
C ILE A 86 6.78 6.17 -0.94
N ASP A 87 5.59 5.79 -0.49
CA ASP A 87 4.59 6.69 0.10
C ASP A 87 4.04 6.11 1.40
N ALA A 88 3.45 6.97 2.24
CA ALA A 88 2.92 6.61 3.55
C ALA A 88 1.43 6.95 3.67
N LEU A 89 0.61 5.97 4.08
CA LEU A 89 -0.78 6.16 4.48
C LEU A 89 -0.87 6.11 6.01
N HIS A 90 -1.44 7.14 6.64
CA HIS A 90 -1.68 7.11 8.08
C HIS A 90 -3.01 6.43 8.39
N VAL A 91 -2.94 5.30 9.11
CA VAL A 91 -4.10 4.50 9.51
C VAL A 91 -4.20 4.50 11.03
N LYS A 92 -5.42 4.60 11.58
CA LYS A 92 -5.63 4.46 13.02
C LYS A 92 -5.57 2.98 13.41
N ILE A 93 -4.56 2.60 14.18
CA ILE A 93 -4.35 1.22 14.64
C ILE A 93 -4.44 1.20 16.17
N ARG A 94 -5.04 0.13 16.72
CA ARG A 94 -5.09 -0.10 18.16
C ARG A 94 -3.90 -0.98 18.56
N ASP A 95 -3.02 -0.44 19.40
CA ASP A 95 -1.93 -1.17 20.03
C ASP A 95 -1.78 -0.68 21.47
N GLY A 96 -2.60 -1.25 22.37
CA GLY A 96 -2.94 -0.67 23.67
C GLY A 96 -3.90 0.52 23.56
N GLN A 97 -3.47 1.61 22.91
CA GLN A 97 -4.31 2.76 22.56
C GLN A 97 -4.50 2.89 21.05
N VAL A 98 -5.59 3.56 20.65
CA VAL A 98 -5.85 3.86 19.23
C VAL A 98 -5.07 5.10 18.85
N GLY A 99 -4.12 4.97 17.93
CA GLY A 99 -3.29 6.08 17.44
C GLY A 99 -3.05 6.00 15.94
N PRO A 100 -2.69 7.12 15.29
CA PRO A 100 -2.24 7.11 13.91
C PRO A 100 -0.92 6.33 13.80
N ARG A 101 -0.82 5.47 12.78
CA ARG A 101 0.40 4.77 12.39
C ARG A 101 0.61 4.90 10.89
N PRO A 102 1.82 5.23 10.42
CA PRO A 102 2.12 5.23 9.00
C PRO A 102 2.23 3.78 8.50
N ILE A 103 1.63 3.51 7.34
CA ILE A 103 1.85 2.32 6.54
C ILE A 103 2.60 2.77 5.28
N TYR A 104 3.86 2.39 5.17
CA TYR A 104 4.68 2.65 4.00
C TYR A 104 4.40 1.61 2.94
N ALA A 105 4.18 2.04 1.71
CA ALA A 105 4.03 1.17 0.54
C ALA A 105 5.13 1.49 -0.47
N ALA A 106 5.80 0.46 -0.99
CA ALA A 106 6.71 0.58 -2.11
C ALA A 106 6.01 0.11 -3.39
N ILE A 107 5.99 0.95 -4.42
CA ILE A 107 5.41 0.65 -5.73
C ILE A 107 6.55 0.70 -6.76
N GLY A 108 6.85 -0.44 -7.37
CA GLY A 108 7.89 -0.57 -8.38
C GLY A 108 7.34 -0.39 -9.78
N VAL A 109 8.17 0.17 -10.66
CA VAL A 109 7.98 0.22 -12.10
C VAL A 109 9.09 -0.60 -12.74
N ASP A 110 8.74 -1.73 -13.36
CA ASP A 110 9.72 -2.58 -14.03
C ASP A 110 10.24 -1.93 -15.34
N LEU A 111 11.19 -2.60 -16.00
CA LEU A 111 11.76 -2.11 -17.26
C LEU A 111 10.78 -2.15 -18.45
N ALA A 112 9.67 -2.88 -18.32
CA ALA A 112 8.59 -2.93 -19.31
C ALA A 112 7.49 -1.88 -19.04
N GLY A 113 7.59 -1.13 -17.94
CA GLY A 113 6.63 -0.12 -17.52
C GLY A 113 5.45 -0.65 -16.71
N HIS A 114 5.45 -1.92 -16.31
CA HIS A 114 4.44 -2.46 -15.40
C HIS A 114 4.65 -1.94 -13.98
N ARG A 115 3.54 -1.65 -13.31
CA ARG A 115 3.52 -1.18 -11.93
C ARG A 115 3.02 -2.29 -11.03
N ASP A 116 3.74 -2.54 -9.95
CA ASP A 116 3.33 -3.48 -8.91
C ASP A 116 3.70 -3.00 -7.51
N VAL A 117 2.97 -3.45 -6.50
CA VAL A 117 3.27 -3.17 -5.10
C VAL A 117 4.35 -4.15 -4.65
N LEU A 118 5.53 -3.66 -4.31
CA LEU A 118 6.66 -4.49 -3.89
C LEU A 118 6.51 -4.95 -2.44
N GLY A 119 5.88 -4.13 -1.61
CA GLY A 119 5.64 -4.45 -0.21
C GLY A 119 4.98 -3.32 0.54
N MET A 120 4.52 -3.65 1.75
CA MET A 120 3.93 -2.72 2.69
C MET A 120 4.49 -2.98 4.08
N TRP A 121 4.81 -1.92 4.82
CA TRP A 121 5.39 -2.01 6.16
C TRP A 121 4.72 -1.01 7.09
N ALA A 122 4.34 -1.47 8.27
CA ALA A 122 3.92 -0.55 9.33
C ALA A 122 5.17 0.14 9.90
N GLY A 123 5.11 1.46 10.01
CA GLY A 123 6.08 2.21 10.79
C GLY A 123 5.74 2.19 12.28
N GLU A 124 6.73 2.51 13.09
CA GLU A 124 6.51 2.80 14.51
C GLU A 124 5.78 4.16 14.65
N GLY A 125 5.12 4.40 15.78
CA GLY A 125 4.27 5.59 16.00
C GLY A 125 5.01 6.93 15.82
N GLU A 126 4.26 8.03 15.85
CA GLU A 126 4.78 9.39 15.58
C GLU A 126 6.09 9.69 16.35
N GLY A 127 7.18 9.90 15.61
CA GLY A 127 8.45 10.40 16.13
C GLY A 127 9.62 9.41 16.16
N GLU A 128 9.39 8.10 16.09
CA GLU A 128 10.46 7.08 16.25
C GLU A 128 10.63 6.16 15.02
N GLY A 129 9.64 6.09 14.13
CA GLY A 129 9.57 5.13 13.02
C GLY A 129 10.29 5.44 11.71
N GLU A 130 10.94 6.60 11.56
CA GLU A 130 11.70 6.99 10.34
C GLU A 130 13.21 6.96 10.59
N SER A 131 13.70 5.97 11.33
CA SER A 131 15.14 5.81 11.53
C SER A 131 15.82 5.27 10.28
N ALA A 132 17.09 5.63 10.06
CA ALA A 132 17.90 5.01 9.00
C ALA A 132 17.94 3.48 9.13
N LYS A 133 17.90 2.96 10.37
CA LYS A 133 17.83 1.52 10.66
C LYS A 133 16.56 0.87 10.11
N TYR A 134 15.40 1.51 10.28
CA TYR A 134 14.14 1.02 9.75
C TYR A 134 14.20 0.90 8.22
N TRP A 135 14.62 1.97 7.55
CA TRP A 135 14.75 1.97 6.09
C TRP A 135 15.79 0.99 5.58
N LEU A 136 16.89 0.80 6.31
CA LEU A 136 17.89 -0.19 5.98
C LEU A 136 17.29 -1.60 5.99
N ALA A 137 16.45 -1.92 6.98
CA ALA A 137 15.77 -3.21 7.05
C ALA A 137 14.82 -3.42 5.87
N VAL A 138 13.96 -2.42 5.57
CA VAL A 138 13.02 -2.47 4.42
C VAL A 138 13.76 -2.66 3.10
N LEU A 139 14.80 -1.86 2.84
CA LEU A 139 15.57 -1.95 1.60
C LEU A 139 16.37 -3.25 1.49
N THR A 140 16.89 -3.76 2.61
CA THR A 140 17.58 -5.05 2.65
C THR A 140 16.61 -6.21 2.38
N GLU A 141 15.38 -6.14 2.88
CA GLU A 141 14.34 -7.12 2.55
C GLU A 141 14.06 -7.15 1.05
N LEU A 142 13.87 -5.98 0.41
CA LEU A 142 13.70 -5.89 -1.04
C LEU A 142 14.89 -6.52 -1.79
N LYS A 143 16.12 -6.23 -1.35
CA LYS A 143 17.34 -6.82 -1.91
C LYS A 143 17.37 -8.34 -1.77
N ASN A 144 17.00 -8.86 -0.59
CA ASN A 144 16.95 -10.29 -0.32
C ASN A 144 15.88 -11.02 -1.13
N ARG A 145 14.82 -10.31 -1.52
CA ARG A 145 13.76 -10.83 -2.40
C ARG A 145 14.13 -10.83 -3.89
N GLY A 146 15.30 -10.30 -4.26
CA GLY A 146 15.86 -10.42 -5.61
C GLY A 146 16.21 -9.09 -6.27
N VAL A 147 15.84 -7.95 -5.68
CA VAL A 147 16.15 -6.64 -6.25
C VAL A 147 17.66 -6.40 -6.21
N ALA A 148 18.26 -6.25 -7.38
CA ALA A 148 19.68 -5.94 -7.53
C ALA A 148 19.93 -4.45 -7.73
N ASP A 149 19.05 -3.76 -8.46
CA ASP A 149 19.23 -2.35 -8.80
C ASP A 149 17.89 -1.61 -8.97
N ILE A 150 17.91 -0.31 -8.66
CA ILE A 150 16.79 0.62 -8.79
C ILE A 150 17.37 1.90 -9.38
N PHE A 151 16.90 2.36 -10.55
CA PHE A 151 17.46 3.60 -11.12
C PHE A 151 17.03 4.84 -10.34
N PHE A 152 15.72 4.94 -10.05
CA PHE A 152 15.15 6.08 -9.31
C PHE A 152 14.33 5.61 -8.11
N LEU A 153 14.65 6.09 -6.92
CA LEU A 153 13.79 5.95 -5.75
C LEU A 153 13.13 7.29 -5.44
N VAL A 154 11.79 7.32 -5.49
CA VAL A 154 10.99 8.55 -5.40
C VAL A 154 10.19 8.57 -4.10
N CYS A 155 10.41 9.55 -3.23
CA CYS A 155 9.78 9.63 -1.91
C CYS A 155 9.47 11.07 -1.46
N ASP A 156 8.69 11.26 -0.38
CA ASP A 156 8.35 12.58 0.21
C ASP A 156 9.45 13.15 1.14
N GLY A 157 10.74 12.91 0.83
CA GLY A 157 11.84 13.40 1.66
C GLY A 157 11.93 12.75 3.06
N LEU A 158 11.56 11.46 3.16
CA LEU A 158 11.57 10.68 4.40
C LEU A 158 12.96 10.69 5.06
N LYS A 159 13.01 10.96 6.37
CA LYS A 159 14.29 11.10 7.07
C LYS A 159 15.03 9.76 7.10
N GLY A 160 16.35 9.80 6.94
CA GLY A 160 17.22 8.61 6.97
C GLY A 160 17.13 7.71 5.74
N LEU A 161 16.05 7.77 4.94
CA LEU A 161 15.89 6.95 3.75
C LEU A 161 17.02 7.15 2.72
N PRO A 162 17.42 8.38 2.33
CA PRO A 162 18.49 8.56 1.35
C PRO A 162 19.82 7.92 1.76
N GLN A 163 20.14 7.96 3.06
CA GLN A 163 21.35 7.32 3.60
C GLN A 163 21.27 5.79 3.48
N SER A 164 20.13 5.20 3.82
CA SER A 164 19.92 3.77 3.73
C SER A 164 19.89 3.27 2.27
N VAL A 165 19.36 4.08 1.35
CA VAL A 165 19.43 3.79 -0.10
C VAL A 165 20.87 3.70 -0.56
N GLY A 166 21.70 4.71 -0.28
CA GLY A 166 23.11 4.69 -0.67
C GLY A 166 23.91 3.50 -0.10
N ALA A 167 23.47 2.94 1.03
CA ALA A 167 24.09 1.75 1.61
C ALA A 167 23.66 0.43 0.93
N VAL A 168 22.41 0.33 0.46
CA VAL A 168 21.85 -0.92 -0.08
C VAL A 168 21.93 -0.98 -1.61
N PHE A 169 21.64 0.15 -2.25
CA PHE A 169 21.59 0.37 -3.70
C PHE A 169 22.39 1.65 -4.05
N PRO A 170 23.73 1.55 -4.12
CA PRO A 170 24.61 2.73 -4.19
C PRO A 170 24.46 3.56 -5.48
N ASP A 171 24.00 2.93 -6.56
CA ASP A 171 23.82 3.58 -7.86
C ASP A 171 22.41 4.21 -8.02
N THR A 172 21.52 4.02 -7.05
CA THR A 172 20.16 4.55 -7.08
C THR A 172 20.14 6.06 -6.86
N VAL A 173 19.45 6.77 -7.76
CA VAL A 173 19.16 8.20 -7.60
C VAL A 173 17.93 8.38 -6.73
N VAL A 174 18.11 8.99 -5.56
CA VAL A 174 16.99 9.35 -4.69
C VAL A 174 16.44 10.72 -5.09
N GLN A 175 15.14 10.77 -5.39
CA GLN A 175 14.45 11.96 -5.83
C GLN A 175 13.24 12.27 -4.94
N THR A 176 13.01 13.55 -4.66
CA THR A 176 11.78 13.99 -4.01
C THR A 176 10.60 13.94 -4.98
N CYS A 177 9.49 13.35 -4.55
CA CYS A 177 8.29 13.24 -5.36
C CYS A 177 7.68 14.62 -5.65
N VAL A 178 7.61 14.99 -6.93
CA VAL A 178 7.01 16.27 -7.36
C VAL A 178 5.53 16.38 -6.96
N ILE A 179 4.80 15.26 -6.91
CA ILE A 179 3.40 15.25 -6.49
C ILE A 179 3.27 15.59 -5.01
N HIS A 180 4.17 15.11 -4.16
CA HIS A 180 4.18 15.48 -2.74
C HIS A 180 4.57 16.94 -2.55
N LEU A 181 5.54 17.47 -3.30
CA LEU A 181 5.87 18.91 -3.29
C LEU A 181 4.65 19.76 -3.66
N ILE A 182 3.97 19.43 -4.77
CA ILE A 182 2.74 20.13 -5.20
C ILE A 182 1.66 20.06 -4.12
N ARG A 183 1.38 18.87 -3.57
CA ARG A 183 0.39 18.70 -2.49
C ARG A 183 0.77 19.49 -1.23
N GLY A 184 2.07 19.56 -0.92
CA GLY A 184 2.63 20.35 0.17
C GLY A 184 2.28 21.83 0.04
N THR A 185 2.38 22.39 -1.18
CA THR A 185 2.02 23.81 -1.42
C THR A 185 0.58 24.14 -1.03
N PHE A 186 -0.36 23.22 -1.25
CA PHE A 186 -1.79 23.46 -0.97
C PHE A 186 -2.14 23.55 0.51
N ARG A 187 -1.22 23.19 1.42
CA ARG A 187 -1.39 23.39 2.87
C ARG A 187 -1.37 24.87 3.24
N TYR A 188 -0.72 25.70 2.43
CA TYR A 188 -0.57 27.14 2.66
C TYR A 188 -1.57 27.99 1.88
N ALA A 189 -2.48 27.37 1.13
CA ALA A 189 -3.43 28.05 0.28
C ALA A 189 -4.89 27.68 0.59
N GLY A 190 -5.76 28.69 0.57
CA GLY A 190 -7.21 28.50 0.61
C GLY A 190 -7.70 27.63 -0.55
N ARG A 191 -8.73 26.80 -0.30
CA ARG A 191 -9.25 25.83 -1.29
C ARG A 191 -9.60 26.49 -2.63
N GLN A 192 -10.15 27.70 -2.59
CA GLN A 192 -10.54 28.48 -3.76
C GLN A 192 -9.36 28.85 -4.70
N HIS A 193 -8.12 28.83 -4.18
CA HIS A 193 -6.93 29.18 -4.96
C HIS A 193 -6.16 27.96 -5.49
N ARG A 194 -6.48 26.74 -5.03
CA ARG A 194 -5.70 25.53 -5.35
C ARG A 194 -5.61 25.25 -6.84
N ASP A 195 -6.69 25.42 -7.59
CA ASP A 195 -6.69 25.17 -9.04
C ASP A 195 -5.82 26.18 -9.80
N ALA A 196 -5.82 27.45 -9.36
CA ALA A 196 -4.99 28.49 -9.95
C ALA A 196 -3.51 28.22 -9.65
N ILE A 197 -3.18 27.84 -8.41
CA ILE A 197 -1.83 27.47 -7.98
C ILE A 197 -1.34 26.23 -8.74
N ALA A 198 -2.17 25.18 -8.85
CA ALA A 198 -1.82 23.95 -9.56
C ALA A 198 -1.45 24.22 -11.03
N LYS A 199 -2.21 25.10 -11.70
CA LYS A 199 -1.91 25.54 -13.07
C LYS A 199 -0.62 26.36 -13.14
N ALA A 200 -0.38 27.24 -12.17
CA ALA A 200 0.80 28.09 -12.12
C ALA A 200 2.09 27.31 -11.76
N LEU A 201 2.00 26.19 -11.05
CA LEU A 201 3.13 25.29 -10.77
C LEU A 201 3.51 24.42 -11.99
N ARG A 202 2.59 24.19 -12.94
CA ARG A 202 2.82 23.29 -14.07
C ARG A 202 4.04 23.64 -14.92
N PRO A 203 4.28 24.91 -15.30
CA PRO A 203 5.47 25.29 -16.07
C PRO A 203 6.80 24.90 -15.41
N ILE A 204 6.85 24.81 -14.08
CA ILE A 204 8.08 24.50 -13.34
C ILE A 204 8.54 23.07 -13.64
N TYR A 205 7.67 22.07 -13.48
CA TYR A 205 8.04 20.66 -13.65
C TYR A 205 7.84 20.12 -15.08
N THR A 206 7.35 20.96 -16.00
CA THR A 206 7.26 20.63 -17.44
C THR A 206 8.24 21.43 -18.29
N ALA A 207 9.12 22.21 -17.65
CA ALA A 207 10.17 22.94 -18.32
C ALA A 207 11.13 22.02 -19.07
N VAL A 208 11.68 22.51 -20.18
CA VAL A 208 12.59 21.74 -21.05
C VAL A 208 13.95 21.47 -20.43
N ASN A 209 14.34 22.25 -19.41
CA ASN A 209 15.59 22.11 -18.67
C ASN A 209 15.49 22.81 -17.30
N ALA A 210 16.53 22.68 -16.48
CA ALA A 210 16.57 23.24 -15.13
C ALA A 210 16.57 24.78 -15.10
N GLU A 211 17.20 25.44 -16.07
CA GLU A 211 17.23 26.91 -16.15
C GLU A 211 15.84 27.48 -16.41
N ALA A 212 15.09 26.89 -17.34
CA ALA A 212 13.71 27.26 -17.62
C ALA A 212 12.79 26.93 -16.43
N ALA A 213 13.05 25.85 -15.70
CA ALA A 213 12.31 25.52 -14.47
C ALA A 213 12.53 26.57 -13.38
N ALA A 214 13.78 27.04 -13.19
CA ALA A 214 14.11 28.10 -12.24
C ALA A 214 13.45 29.43 -12.60
N ALA A 215 13.51 29.83 -13.88
CA ALA A 215 12.82 31.04 -14.34
C ALA A 215 11.29 30.94 -14.17
N ALA A 216 10.71 29.75 -14.38
CA ALA A 216 9.29 29.51 -14.14
C ALA A 216 8.94 29.56 -12.65
N LEU A 217 9.85 29.14 -11.76
CA LEU A 217 9.69 29.26 -10.31
C LEU A 217 9.72 30.73 -9.88
N ASP A 218 10.68 31.53 -10.36
CA ASP A 218 10.75 32.97 -10.08
C ASP A 218 9.46 33.71 -10.53
N ALA A 219 8.94 33.34 -11.70
CA ALA A 219 7.69 33.88 -12.22
C ALA A 219 6.46 33.45 -11.39
N PHE A 220 6.48 32.23 -10.84
CA PHE A 220 5.44 31.75 -9.93
C PHE A 220 5.48 32.54 -8.61
N GLU A 221 6.65 32.72 -8.01
CA GLU A 221 6.82 33.48 -6.76
C GLU A 221 6.35 34.92 -6.92
N SER A 222 6.70 35.58 -8.01
CA SER A 222 6.27 36.96 -8.31
C SER A 222 4.75 37.11 -8.44
N ARG A 223 4.02 36.03 -8.75
CA ARG A 223 2.57 36.03 -8.98
C ARG A 223 1.76 35.66 -7.74
N VAL A 224 2.34 34.85 -6.85
CA VAL A 224 1.65 34.25 -5.70
C VAL A 224 2.16 34.79 -4.36
N GLY A 225 3.34 35.43 -4.35
CA GLY A 225 3.94 36.13 -3.20
C GLY A 225 3.21 37.40 -2.80
#